data_AF-A0AAW2U3R0-F1
#
_entry.id   AF-A0AAW2U3R0-F1
#
_cell.length_a   1.000
_cell.length_b   1.000
_cell.length_c   1.000
_cell.angle_alpha   90.00
_cell.angle_beta   90.00
_cell.angle_gamma   90.00
#
_symmetry.space_group_name_H-M   'P 1'
#
loop_
_entity.id
_entity.type
_entity.pdbx_description
1 polymer ?
#
loop_
_entity_poly.entity_id
_entity_poly.type
_entity_poly.pdbx_seq_one_letter_code
_entity_poly.pdbx_strand_id
1 'polypeptide(L)'
;MISLTKYVQEQNAQISRLIHKADNIDASHIIRKQVEAHDEAEVSTKQRYTENDKFAKELQVSSNGLIPVDQLKEFIEETIRSKIEGSSKSSLTYSKPYTPRIDSLKMPMGYQPPSSNNLMARAILSNM
;
A
#
# COMPACT_ATOMS: atom_id res chain seq x y z
N MET A 1 -19.45 39.58 -24.12
CA MET A 1 -19.40 38.17 -24.51
C MET A 1 -17.95 37.81 -24.81
N ILE A 2 -17.30 37.01 -23.98
CA ILE A 2 -15.96 36.48 -24.29
C ILE A 2 -16.15 35.38 -25.33
N SER A 3 -15.41 35.47 -26.44
CA SER A 3 -15.40 34.44 -27.46
C SER A 3 -14.87 33.13 -26.87
N LEU A 4 -15.51 32.00 -27.21
CA LEU A 4 -15.10 30.68 -26.74
C LEU A 4 -13.62 30.41 -27.01
N THR A 5 -13.11 30.88 -28.15
CA THR A 5 -11.68 30.79 -28.51
C THR A 5 -10.77 31.49 -27.50
N LYS A 6 -11.16 32.66 -27.00
CA LYS A 6 -10.40 33.40 -25.99
C LYS A 6 -10.42 32.67 -24.63
N TYR A 7 -11.55 32.07 -24.26
CA TYR A 7 -11.63 31.24 -23.06
C TYR A 7 -10.73 30.01 -23.14
N VAL A 8 -10.79 29.28 -24.26
CA VAL A 8 -9.95 28.09 -24.49
C VAL A 8 -8.47 28.44 -24.48
N GLN A 9 -8.08 29.56 -25.11
CA GLN A 9 -6.69 30.02 -25.11
C GLN A 9 -6.19 30.36 -23.70
N GLU A 10 -7.02 31.03 -22.88
CA GLU A 10 -6.69 31.35 -21.49
C GLU A 10 -6.51 30.09 -20.64
N GLN A 11 -7.40 29.11 -20.80
CA GLN A 11 -7.28 27.83 -20.08
C GLN A 11 -6.00 27.07 -20.47
N ASN A 12 -5.65 27.05 -21.76
CA ASN A 12 -4.40 26.44 -22.21
C ASN A 12 -3.17 27.14 -21.60
N ALA A 13 -3.19 28.47 -21.46
CA ALA A 13 -2.12 29.20 -20.81
C ALA A 13 -1.99 28.86 -19.32
N GLN A 14 -3.11 28.63 -18.62
CA GLN A 14 -3.10 28.21 -17.21
C GLN A 14 -2.52 26.80 -17.05
N ILE A 15 -2.84 25.87 -17.95
CA ILE A 15 -2.30 24.51 -17.96
C ILE A 15 -0.77 24.53 -18.11
N SER A 16 -0.23 25.30 -19.06
CA SER A 16 1.22 25.41 -19.24
C SER A 16 1.92 25.93 -17.97
N ARG A 17 1.33 26.94 -17.29
CA ARG A 17 1.89 27.46 -16.02
C ARG A 17 1.92 26.41 -14.91
N LEU A 18 0.88 25.58 -14.81
CA LEU A 18 0.77 24.51 -13.81
C LEU A 18 1.77 23.38 -14.07
N ILE A 19 1.96 22.98 -15.33
CA ILE A 19 2.93 21.93 -15.72
C ILE A 19 4.35 22.37 -15.35
N HIS A 20 4.76 23.58 -15.73
CA HIS A 20 6.08 24.11 -15.37
C HIS A 20 6.27 24.26 -13.85
N LYS A 21 5.18 24.46 -13.09
CA LYS A 21 5.25 24.49 -11.63
C LYS A 21 5.49 23.08 -11.04
N ALA A 22 4.90 22.05 -11.64
CA ALA A 22 5.08 20.67 -11.19
C ALA A 22 6.50 20.14 -11.44
N ASP A 23 7.11 20.49 -12.57
CA ASP A 23 8.49 20.08 -12.90
C ASP A 23 9.55 20.69 -11.95
N ASN A 24 9.22 21.81 -11.28
CA ASN A 24 10.09 22.44 -10.28
C ASN A 24 9.96 21.82 -8.87
N ILE A 25 8.97 20.94 -8.64
CA ILE A 25 8.81 20.23 -7.37
C ILE A 25 9.57 18.91 -7.50
N ASP A 26 10.83 18.93 -7.07
CA ASP A 26 11.71 17.75 -7.03
C ASP A 26 11.03 16.62 -6.23
N ALA A 27 10.59 15.59 -6.96
CA ALA A 27 9.94 14.39 -6.43
C ALA A 27 10.85 13.60 -5.46
N SER A 28 12.13 13.96 -5.34
CA SER A 28 13.08 13.30 -4.45
C SER A 28 12.78 13.51 -2.95
N HIS A 29 12.17 14.64 -2.55
CA HIS A 29 12.06 14.99 -1.12
C HIS A 29 10.99 14.16 -0.36
N ILE A 30 9.99 13.60 -1.04
CA ILE A 30 8.88 12.88 -0.38
C ILE A 30 9.26 11.43 -0.03
N ILE A 31 10.22 10.82 -0.71
CA ILE A 31 10.54 9.39 -0.59
C ILE A 31 11.40 9.07 0.66
N ARG A 32 12.14 10.04 1.22
CA ARG A 32 13.14 9.75 2.28
C ARG A 32 12.56 9.60 3.69
N LYS A 33 11.39 10.18 3.99
CA LYS A 33 10.89 10.26 5.38
C LYS A 33 10.18 9.00 5.92
N GLN A 34 9.99 7.96 5.09
CA GLN A 34 9.16 6.80 5.46
C GLN A 34 9.92 5.58 6.03
N VAL A 35 11.26 5.59 6.06
CA VAL A 35 12.08 4.40 6.38
C VAL A 35 12.38 4.24 7.89
N GLU A 36 12.13 5.25 8.71
CA GLU A 36 12.73 5.34 10.04
C GLU A 36 11.67 5.46 11.14
N ALA A 37 10.90 4.38 11.35
CA ALA A 37 10.42 3.92 12.67
C ALA A 37 9.30 2.86 12.49
N HIS A 38 9.50 1.66 13.03
CA HIS A 38 8.84 1.25 14.28
C HIS A 38 9.02 -0.26 14.51
N ASP A 39 9.60 -0.52 15.68
CA ASP A 39 9.75 -1.79 16.38
C ASP A 39 8.42 -2.23 17.02
N GLU A 40 8.32 -3.55 17.22
CA GLU A 40 7.44 -4.34 18.12
C GLU A 40 6.11 -3.75 18.64
N ALA A 41 5.00 -4.46 18.40
CA ALA A 41 4.23 -5.18 19.42
C ALA A 41 2.80 -5.56 18.96
N GLU A 42 2.50 -6.85 19.14
CA GLU A 42 1.22 -7.43 19.57
C GLU A 42 -0.06 -7.52 18.69
N VAL A 43 -0.42 -8.80 18.46
CA VAL A 43 -1.68 -9.49 18.86
C VAL A 43 -3.02 -9.17 18.16
N SER A 44 -3.70 -10.28 17.89
CA SER A 44 -5.14 -10.48 17.64
C SER A 44 -5.60 -10.47 16.19
N THR A 45 -5.51 -11.68 15.61
CA THR A 45 -6.58 -12.39 14.90
C THR A 45 -7.93 -11.66 14.86
N LYS A 46 -8.46 -11.47 13.65
CA LYS A 46 -9.82 -11.91 13.23
C LYS A 46 -10.36 -11.03 12.08
N GLN A 47 -10.65 -11.68 10.97
CA GLN A 47 -11.63 -11.32 9.93
C GLN A 47 -11.85 -9.83 9.62
N ARG A 48 -11.38 -9.39 8.45
CA ARG A 48 -12.17 -8.51 7.57
C ARG A 48 -11.94 -8.89 6.11
N TYR A 49 -12.68 -9.90 5.66
CA TYR A 49 -13.24 -9.85 4.33
C TYR A 49 -14.45 -8.91 4.39
N THR A 50 -14.71 -8.21 3.29
CA THR A 50 -15.83 -7.30 3.01
C THR A 50 -15.84 -5.97 3.76
N GLU A 51 -15.57 -4.87 3.05
CA GLU A 51 -16.17 -3.53 3.24
C GLU A 51 -15.62 -2.57 2.16
N ASN A 52 -15.87 -2.83 0.88
CA ASN A 52 -15.80 -1.79 -0.16
C ASN A 52 -17.17 -1.54 -0.82
N ASP A 53 -18.25 -2.09 -0.23
CA ASP A 53 -19.60 -2.14 -0.80
C ASP A 53 -20.49 -0.93 -0.43
N LYS A 54 -19.92 0.25 -0.14
CA LYS A 54 -20.74 1.40 0.30
C LYS A 54 -20.53 2.73 -0.43
N PHE A 55 -19.83 2.74 -1.57
CA PHE A 55 -19.68 3.97 -2.36
C PHE A 55 -20.07 3.82 -3.84
N ALA A 56 -20.93 2.88 -4.17
CA ALA A 56 -21.65 2.92 -5.43
C ALA A 56 -22.78 3.96 -5.34
N LYS A 57 -22.45 5.24 -5.13
CA LYS A 57 -23.34 6.33 -5.56
C LYS A 57 -23.27 6.33 -7.08
N GLU A 58 -24.17 5.56 -7.69
CA GLU A 58 -24.33 5.51 -9.12
C GLU A 58 -24.67 6.93 -9.60
N LEU A 59 -23.81 7.47 -10.46
CA LEU A 59 -23.97 8.80 -11.01
C LEU A 59 -25.27 8.81 -11.84
N GLN A 60 -26.31 9.47 -11.35
CA GLN A 60 -27.57 9.56 -12.08
C GLN A 60 -27.33 10.29 -13.40
N VAL A 61 -27.32 9.54 -14.49
CA VAL A 61 -27.20 10.08 -15.84
C VAL A 61 -28.60 10.50 -16.30
N SER A 62 -28.74 11.71 -16.84
CA SER A 62 -30.01 12.17 -17.41
C SER A 62 -30.48 11.21 -18.52
N SER A 63 -31.78 11.17 -18.79
CA SER A 63 -32.36 10.33 -19.86
C SER A 63 -31.73 10.58 -21.25
N ASN A 64 -31.08 11.72 -21.46
CA ASN A 64 -30.34 12.08 -22.67
C ASN A 64 -28.88 11.60 -22.68
N GLY A 65 -28.44 10.82 -21.69
CA GLY A 65 -27.05 10.36 -21.55
C GLY A 65 -26.07 11.44 -21.04
N LEU A 66 -26.58 12.62 -20.67
CA LEU A 66 -25.77 13.74 -20.18
C LEU A 66 -25.72 13.77 -18.66
N ILE A 67 -24.55 14.12 -18.12
CA ILE A 67 -24.33 14.32 -16.69
C ILE A 67 -24.25 15.83 -16.44
N PRO A 68 -25.09 16.41 -15.56
CA PRO A 68 -24.97 17.80 -15.14
C PRO A 68 -23.59 18.10 -14.54
N VAL A 69 -23.04 19.28 -14.85
CA VAL A 69 -21.69 19.68 -14.41
C VAL A 69 -21.59 19.73 -12.88
N ASP A 70 -22.64 20.21 -12.20
CA ASP A 70 -22.66 20.31 -10.74
C ASP A 70 -22.59 18.94 -10.07
N GLN A 71 -23.34 17.97 -10.61
CA GLN A 71 -23.36 16.61 -10.11
C GLN A 71 -22.02 15.89 -10.35
N LEU A 72 -21.38 16.13 -11.49
CA LEU A 72 -20.05 15.60 -11.78
C LEU A 72 -19.00 16.17 -10.82
N LYS A 73 -19.08 17.49 -10.54
CA LYS A 73 -18.18 18.17 -9.61
C LYS A 73 -18.30 17.59 -8.19
N GLU A 74 -19.53 17.45 -7.69
CA GLU A 74 -19.79 16.85 -6.36
C GLU A 74 -19.27 15.41 -6.27
N PHE A 75 -19.51 14.60 -7.30
CA PHE A 75 -19.04 13.23 -7.35
C PHE A 75 -17.51 13.13 -7.31
N ILE A 76 -16.82 13.99 -8.06
CA ILE A 76 -15.35 14.04 -8.07
C ILE A 76 -14.83 14.48 -6.68
N GLU A 77 -15.43 15.49 -6.07
CA GLU A 77 -15.05 15.99 -4.74
C GLU A 77 -15.26 14.92 -3.64
N GLU A 78 -16.41 14.23 -3.65
CA GLU A 78 -16.71 13.15 -2.71
C GLU A 78 -15.78 11.95 -2.90
N THR A 79 -15.49 11.58 -4.15
CA THR A 79 -14.56 10.49 -4.47
C THR A 79 -13.16 10.81 -3.99
N ILE A 80 -12.63 12.00 -4.26
CA ILE A 80 -11.30 12.42 -3.80
C ILE A 80 -11.25 12.42 -2.27
N ARG A 81 -12.25 13.00 -1.60
CA ARG A 81 -12.32 13.02 -0.13
C ARG A 81 -12.32 11.61 0.45
N SER A 82 -13.14 10.71 -0.08
CA SER A 82 -13.20 9.32 0.37
C SER A 82 -11.88 8.57 0.18
N LYS A 83 -11.11 8.88 -0.87
CA LYS A 83 -9.78 8.28 -1.10
C LYS A 83 -8.71 8.85 -0.18
N ILE A 84 -8.80 10.12 0.20
CA ILE A 84 -7.89 10.73 1.17
C ILE A 84 -8.19 10.21 2.58
N GLU A 85 -9.46 10.17 2.96
CA GLU A 85 -9.93 9.86 4.31
C GLU A 85 -10.05 8.33 4.56
N GLY A 86 -10.33 7.57 3.50
CA GLY A 86 -10.39 6.10 3.49
C GLY A 86 -9.09 5.41 3.09
N SER A 87 -8.03 6.15 2.75
CA SER A 87 -6.67 5.60 2.60
C SER A 87 -6.04 5.35 3.98
N SER A 88 -6.76 4.69 4.88
CA SER A 88 -6.12 3.82 5.85
C SER A 88 -5.52 2.67 5.04
N LYS A 89 -4.32 2.90 4.47
CA LYS A 89 -3.59 1.85 3.79
C LYS A 89 -3.31 0.81 4.84
N SER A 90 -4.11 -0.26 4.88
CA SER A 90 -3.64 -1.51 5.45
C SER A 90 -2.48 -1.90 4.56
N SER A 91 -1.28 -1.48 4.93
CA SER A 91 -0.06 -2.02 4.35
C SER A 91 -0.21 -3.52 4.58
N LEU A 92 -0.36 -4.28 3.49
CA LEU A 92 -0.38 -5.72 3.56
C LEU A 92 1.05 -6.13 3.95
N THR A 93 1.33 -6.10 5.25
CA THR A 93 2.60 -6.57 5.77
C THR A 93 2.63 -8.07 5.51
N TYR A 94 3.65 -8.51 4.79
CA TYR A 94 3.86 -9.93 4.54
C TYR A 94 4.10 -10.62 5.88
N SER A 95 3.06 -11.28 6.39
CA SER A 95 3.18 -12.17 7.52
C SER A 95 3.84 -13.45 7.04
N LYS A 96 5.06 -13.73 7.51
CA LYS A 96 5.81 -14.94 7.16
C LYS A 96 5.06 -16.16 7.72
N PRO A 97 4.40 -17.00 6.88
CA PRO A 97 3.60 -18.12 7.39
C PRO A 97 4.46 -19.20 8.05
N TYR A 98 5.77 -19.15 7.84
CA TYR A 98 6.73 -20.13 8.33
C TYR A 98 7.36 -19.77 9.67
N THR A 99 7.12 -18.58 10.22
CA THR A 99 7.70 -18.18 11.52
C THR A 99 7.37 -19.20 12.62
N PRO A 100 6.10 -19.64 12.81
CA PRO A 100 5.78 -20.63 13.83
C PRO A 100 6.46 -21.99 13.60
N ARG A 101 6.60 -22.39 12.33
CA ARG A 101 7.27 -23.63 11.96
C ARG A 101 8.78 -23.57 12.21
N ILE A 102 9.41 -22.42 11.96
CA ILE A 102 10.84 -22.21 12.23
C ILE A 102 11.10 -22.17 13.73
N ASP A 103 10.24 -21.50 14.50
CA ASP A 103 10.36 -21.47 15.97
C ASP A 103 10.25 -22.86 16.58
N SER A 104 9.40 -23.73 15.99
CA SER A 104 9.30 -25.14 16.41
C SER A 104 10.54 -26.00 16.09
N LEU A 105 11.37 -25.56 15.14
CA LEU A 105 12.63 -26.21 14.78
C LEU A 105 13.83 -25.64 15.56
N LYS A 106 13.61 -24.65 16.43
CA LYS A 106 14.68 -24.05 17.23
C LYS A 106 15.33 -25.11 18.12
N MET A 107 16.66 -25.13 18.11
CA MET A 107 17.41 -26.05 18.94
C MET A 107 17.17 -25.75 20.42
N PRO A 108 17.01 -26.77 21.29
CA PRO A 108 16.79 -26.56 22.71
C PRO A 108 18.01 -25.88 23.35
N MET A 109 17.76 -25.19 24.47
CA MET A 109 18.84 -24.61 25.27
C MET A 109 19.79 -25.74 25.71
N GLY A 110 21.08 -25.58 25.41
CA GLY A 110 22.10 -26.60 25.67
C GLY A 110 22.32 -27.60 24.54
N TYR A 111 21.70 -27.41 23.37
CA TYR A 111 22.08 -28.19 22.19
C TYR A 111 23.55 -27.95 21.84
N GLN A 112 24.34 -29.02 21.89
CA GLN A 112 25.70 -29.03 21.37
C GLN A 112 25.68 -29.62 19.96
N PRO A 113 25.98 -28.84 18.92
CA PRO A 113 26.09 -29.35 17.57
C PRO A 113 27.10 -30.50 17.50
N PRO A 114 26.84 -31.56 16.70
CA PRO A 114 27.80 -32.62 16.49
C PRO A 114 29.10 -32.02 15.97
N SER A 115 30.18 -32.18 16.73
CA SER A 115 31.49 -31.85 16.22
C SER A 115 31.83 -32.87 15.12
N SER A 116 32.33 -32.37 13.99
CA SER A 116 32.69 -33.16 12.80
C SER A 116 33.69 -34.29 13.10
N ASN A 117 34.31 -34.26 14.28
CA ASN A 117 35.40 -35.13 14.70
C ASN A 117 34.90 -36.47 15.29
N ASN A 118 33.60 -36.61 15.63
CA ASN A 118 33.05 -37.81 16.28
C ASN A 118 32.27 -38.73 15.33
N LEU A 119 32.16 -38.38 14.04
CA LEU A 119 31.51 -39.24 13.05
C LEU A 119 32.33 -40.48 12.70
N MET A 120 33.66 -40.38 12.71
CA MET A 120 34.56 -41.52 12.48
C MET A 120 34.65 -42.46 13.68
N ALA A 121 34.62 -41.92 14.92
CA ALA A 121 34.82 -42.71 16.14
C ALA A 121 33.63 -43.63 16.47
N ARG A 122 32.40 -43.22 16.14
CA ARG A 122 31.18 -44.03 16.40
C ARG A 122 31.01 -45.20 15.43
N ALA A 123 31.56 -45.11 14.21
CA ALA A 123 31.51 -46.19 13.23
C ALA A 123 32.44 -47.37 13.60
N ILE A 124 33.52 -47.11 14.36
CA ILE A 124 34.51 -48.13 14.72
C ILE A 124 34.01 -49.03 15.88
N LEU A 125 33.23 -48.50 16.82
CA LEU A 125 32.72 -49.26 17.97
C LEU A 125 31.43 -50.06 17.68
N SER A 126 30.69 -49.73 16.63
CA SER A 126 29.47 -50.46 16.24
C SER A 126 29.75 -51.75 15.45
N ASN A 127 31.02 -52.03 15.12
CA ASN A 127 31.47 -53.19 14.34
C ASN A 127 32.28 -54.21 15.18
N MET A 128 32.14 -54.20 16.50
CA MET A 128 32.60 -55.27 17.39
C MET A 128 31.43 -55.96 18.09
#